data_AF-A0A6A5R8J0-F1
#
_entry.id   AF-A0A6A5R8J0-F1
#
_cell.length_a   1.000
_cell.length_b   1.000
_cell.length_c   1.000
_cell.angle_alpha   90.00
_cell.angle_beta   90.00
_cell.angle_gamma   90.00
#
_symmetry.space_group_name_H-M   'P 1'
#
loop_
_entity.id
_entity.type
_entity.pdbx_description
1 polymer ?
#
loop_
_entity_poly.entity_id
_entity_poly.type
_entity_poly.pdbx_seq_one_letter_code
_entity_poly.pdbx_strand_id
1 'polypeptide(L)'
;MAYKDNDDDSSRLPEGFQRIGYDADTQVTTFKSPEGELYESAPGNRYGQLWPAGQRPQHSQVDIEANNQAIEQGNFESARMMLPFALIIIVFLVVLLRTI
;
A
#
# COMPACT_ATOMS: atom_id res chain seq x y z
N MET A 1 -27.84 12.36 2.85
CA MET A 1 -27.24 12.48 1.51
C MET A 1 -26.56 11.16 1.21
N ALA A 2 -27.14 10.33 0.35
CA ALA A 2 -26.45 9.15 -0.14
C ALA A 2 -25.47 9.64 -1.22
N TYR A 3 -24.16 9.55 -0.97
CA TYR A 3 -23.17 9.79 -2.01
C TYR A 3 -23.40 8.71 -3.07
N LYS A 4 -23.91 9.13 -4.23
CA LYS A 4 -23.90 8.30 -5.42
C LYS A 4 -22.45 8.33 -5.88
N ASP A 5 -21.64 7.41 -5.34
CA ASP A 5 -20.33 7.14 -5.90
C ASP A 5 -20.63 6.73 -7.34
N ASN A 6 -20.34 7.59 -8.30
CA ASN A 6 -20.40 7.21 -9.69
C ASN A 6 -19.24 6.23 -9.86
N ASP A 7 -19.56 4.96 -9.58
CA ASP A 7 -18.71 3.76 -9.62
C ASP A 7 -18.29 3.42 -11.06
N ASP A 8 -18.05 4.47 -11.86
CA ASP A 8 -17.59 4.35 -13.22
C ASP A 8 -16.10 4.06 -13.19
N ASP A 9 -15.81 2.76 -13.17
CA ASP A 9 -14.45 2.23 -13.10
C ASP A 9 -13.70 2.38 -14.43
N SER A 10 -14.36 2.85 -15.49
CA SER A 10 -13.78 3.01 -16.83
C SER A 10 -12.56 3.92 -16.83
N SER A 11 -12.47 4.90 -15.92
CA SER A 11 -11.33 5.80 -15.81
C SER A 11 -10.13 5.21 -15.07
N ARG A 12 -10.30 4.09 -14.36
CA ARG A 12 -9.23 3.45 -13.56
C ARG A 12 -8.83 2.07 -14.07
N LEU A 13 -9.69 1.45 -14.87
CA LEU A 13 -9.43 0.13 -15.46
C LEU A 13 -8.79 0.26 -16.84
N PRO A 14 -7.97 -0.72 -17.24
CA PRO A 14 -7.57 -0.85 -18.63
C PRO A 14 -8.77 -0.92 -19.56
N GLU A 15 -8.59 -0.52 -20.82
CA GLU A 15 -9.68 -0.48 -21.79
C GLU A 15 -10.39 -1.84 -21.92
N GLY A 16 -11.72 -1.81 -21.84
CA GLY A 16 -12.58 -2.98 -21.96
C GLY A 16 -12.58 -3.95 -20.78
N PHE A 17 -11.83 -3.68 -19.71
CA PHE A 17 -12.02 -4.36 -18.44
C PHE A 17 -13.29 -3.86 -17.75
N GLN A 18 -14.03 -4.78 -17.13
CA GLN A 18 -15.25 -4.48 -16.41
C GLN A 18 -15.24 -5.12 -15.03
N ARG A 19 -15.61 -4.35 -14.01
CA ARG A 19 -15.87 -4.89 -12.67
C ARG A 19 -17.14 -5.74 -12.70
N ILE A 20 -17.06 -6.97 -12.24
CA ILE A 20 -18.19 -7.91 -12.24
C ILE A 20 -18.62 -8.38 -10.84
N GLY A 21 -17.80 -8.14 -9.82
CA GLY A 21 -18.12 -8.55 -8.45
C GLY A 21 -17.18 -7.96 -7.41
N TYR A 22 -17.64 -7.98 -6.16
CA TYR A 22 -16.87 -7.61 -4.98
C TYR A 22 -17.20 -8.57 -3.86
N ASP A 23 -16.18 -9.20 -3.29
CA ASP A 23 -16.27 -10.00 -2.08
C ASP A 23 -15.91 -9.10 -0.88
N ALA A 24 -16.89 -8.82 -0.03
CA ALA A 24 -16.71 -7.94 1.13
C ALA A 24 -15.89 -8.58 2.26
N ASP A 25 -15.89 -9.91 2.37
CA ASP A 25 -15.18 -10.63 3.43
C ASP A 25 -13.68 -10.64 3.15
N THR A 26 -13.30 -10.87 1.89
CA THR A 26 -11.90 -10.84 1.44
C THR A 26 -11.46 -9.48 0.92
N GLN A 27 -12.40 -8.55 0.74
CA GLN A 27 -12.20 -7.23 0.13
C GLN A 27 -11.57 -7.31 -1.27
N VAL A 28 -11.86 -8.38 -2.02
CA VAL A 28 -11.34 -8.62 -3.37
C VAL A 28 -12.39 -8.23 -4.40
N THR A 29 -11.97 -7.48 -5.43
CA THR A 29 -12.80 -7.17 -6.59
C THR A 29 -12.45 -8.08 -7.74
N THR A 30 -13.46 -8.61 -8.43
CA THR A 30 -13.30 -9.42 -9.63
C THR A 30 -13.63 -8.61 -10.88
N PHE A 31 -12.78 -8.73 -11.88
CA PHE A 31 -12.88 -8.06 -13.17
C PHE A 31 -12.91 -9.09 -14.30
N LYS A 32 -13.56 -8.72 -15.40
CA LYS A 32 -13.58 -9.47 -16.65
C LYS A 32 -12.84 -8.68 -17.72
N SER A 33 -11.91 -9.34 -18.42
CA SER A 33 -11.21 -8.75 -19.57
C SER A 33 -12.10 -8.73 -20.83
N PRO A 34 -11.72 -7.98 -21.87
CA PRO A 34 -12.40 -8.00 -23.17
C PRO A 34 -12.49 -9.40 -23.79
N GLU A 35 -11.47 -10.23 -23.58
CA GLU A 35 -11.37 -11.61 -24.05
C GLU A 35 -12.17 -12.60 -23.19
N GLY A 36 -12.68 -12.14 -22.05
CA GLY A 36 -13.52 -12.89 -21.12
C GLY A 36 -12.77 -13.57 -19.98
N GLU A 37 -11.47 -13.34 -19.85
CA GLU A 37 -10.65 -13.84 -18.73
C GLU A 37 -11.00 -13.12 -17.43
N LEU A 38 -10.80 -13.79 -16.30
CA LEU A 38 -11.08 -13.24 -14.97
C LEU A 38 -9.81 -12.77 -14.29
N TYR A 39 -9.90 -11.60 -13.67
CA TYR A 39 -8.83 -10.97 -12.92
C TYR A 39 -9.32 -10.51 -11.55
N GLU A 40 -8.42 -10.47 -10.58
CA GLU A 40 -8.70 -10.13 -9.19
C GLU A 40 -7.77 -9.02 -8.70
N SER A 41 -8.31 -8.14 -7.84
CA SER A 41 -7.49 -7.18 -7.09
C SER A 41 -6.80 -7.83 -5.89
N ALA A 42 -5.87 -7.10 -5.29
CA ALA A 42 -5.47 -7.37 -3.92
C ALA A 42 -6.62 -7.01 -2.94
N PRO A 43 -6.65 -7.62 -1.75
CA PRO A 43 -7.58 -7.24 -0.68
C PRO A 43 -7.54 -5.75 -0.35
N GLY A 44 -8.71 -5.12 -0.29
CA GLY A 44 -8.89 -3.70 0.08
C GLY A 44 -8.42 -2.70 -0.97
N ASN A 45 -7.97 -3.18 -2.13
CA ASN A 45 -7.23 -2.36 -3.07
C ASN A 45 -8.16 -1.67 -4.08
N ARG A 46 -8.25 -0.33 -4.00
CA ARG A 46 -9.00 0.49 -4.97
C ARG A 46 -8.21 0.72 -6.27
N TYR A 47 -6.87 0.74 -6.18
CA TYR A 47 -5.96 0.92 -7.30
C TYR A 47 -4.79 -0.06 -7.16
N GLY A 48 -4.31 -0.62 -8.27
CA GLY A 48 -3.13 -1.48 -8.26
C GLY A 48 -3.13 -2.49 -9.37
N GLN A 49 -2.18 -3.41 -9.29
CA GLN A 49 -2.07 -4.51 -10.24
C GLN A 49 -3.26 -5.47 -10.13
N LEU A 50 -3.69 -5.99 -11.26
CA LEU A 50 -4.65 -7.08 -11.36
C LEU A 50 -3.90 -8.38 -11.66
N TRP A 51 -4.33 -9.47 -11.05
CA TRP A 51 -3.80 -10.81 -11.30
C TRP A 51 -4.88 -11.68 -11.91
N PRO A 52 -4.54 -12.62 -12.82
CA PRO A 52 -5.50 -13.63 -13.24
C PRO A 52 -6.07 -14.34 -12.00
N ALA A 53 -7.37 -14.62 -12.02
CA ALA A 53 -8.06 -15.17 -10.86
C ALA A 53 -7.35 -16.41 -10.31
N GLY A 54 -7.06 -16.42 -9.00
CA GLY A 54 -6.31 -17.49 -8.34
C GLY A 54 -4.79 -17.56 -8.61
N GLN A 55 -4.24 -16.71 -9.48
CA GLN A 55 -2.79 -16.66 -9.79
C GLN A 55 -2.05 -15.54 -9.05
N ARG A 56 -2.68 -14.93 -8.04
CA ARG A 56 -2.02 -13.91 -7.23
C ARG A 56 -0.81 -14.53 -6.54
N PRO A 57 0.39 -13.91 -6.63
CA PRO A 57 1.55 -14.35 -5.89
C PRO A 57 1.22 -14.41 -4.39
N GLN A 58 1.34 -15.58 -3.80
CA GLN A 58 1.39 -15.70 -2.35
C GLN A 58 2.83 -15.45 -1.94
N HIS A 59 3.07 -14.33 -1.25
CA HIS A 59 4.37 -14.10 -0.64
C HIS A 59 4.63 -15.20 0.38
N SER A 60 5.74 -15.90 0.23
CA SER A 60 6.15 -16.89 1.23
C SER A 60 6.56 -16.18 2.52
N GLN A 61 6.54 -16.89 3.66
CA GLN A 61 7.05 -16.32 4.91
C GLN A 61 8.49 -15.82 4.77
N VAL A 62 9.31 -16.53 3.99
CA VAL A 62 10.70 -16.14 3.71
C VAL A 62 10.76 -14.80 2.97
N ASP A 63 9.89 -14.57 1.99
CA ASP A 63 9.84 -13.28 1.27
C ASP A 63 9.42 -12.13 2.19
N ILE A 64 8.47 -12.39 3.09
CA ILE A 64 7.99 -11.41 4.07
C ILE A 64 9.12 -11.05 5.05
N GLU A 65 9.82 -12.05 5.58
CA GLU A 65 10.94 -11.85 6.50
C GLU A 65 12.09 -11.10 5.84
N ALA A 66 12.44 -11.45 4.60
CA ALA A 66 13.48 -10.75 3.84
C ALA A 66 13.11 -9.27 3.61
N ASN A 67 11.86 -8.98 3.27
CA ASN A 67 11.38 -7.61 3.10
C ASN A 67 11.43 -6.83 4.43
N ASN A 68 11.01 -7.44 5.54
CA ASN A 68 11.05 -6.81 6.86
C ASN A 68 12.49 -6.48 7.28
N GLN A 69 13.43 -7.40 7.06
CA GLN A 69 14.85 -7.16 7.33
C GLN A 69 15.41 -5.99 6.52
N ALA A 70 15.03 -5.87 5.24
CA ALA A 70 15.44 -4.74 4.41
C ALA A 70 14.88 -3.40 4.92
N ILE A 71 13.61 -3.38 5.37
CA ILE A 71 12.99 -2.19 5.97
C ILE A 71 13.71 -1.78 7.26
N GLU A 72 14.01 -2.74 8.14
CA GLU A 72 14.72 -2.48 9.39
C GLU A 72 16.12 -1.88 9.14
N GLN A 73 16.86 -2.42 8.18
CA GLN A 73 18.17 -1.89 7.78
C GLN A 73 18.06 -0.44 7.28
N GLY A 74 17.08 -0.14 6.44
CA GLY A 74 16.83 1.23 5.95
C GLY A 74 16.46 2.22 7.06
N ASN A 75 15.80 1.75 8.12
CA ASN A 75 15.41 2.59 9.25
C ASN A 75 16.62 3.10 10.03
N PHE A 76 17.65 2.28 10.23
CA PHE A 76 18.89 2.71 10.90
C PHE A 76 19.64 3.78 10.10
N GLU A 77 19.71 3.64 8.77
CA GLU A 77 20.32 4.65 7.89
C GLU A 77 19.55 5.97 7.96
N SER A 78 18.21 5.90 7.97
CA SER A 78 17.35 7.06 8.13
C SER A 78 17.58 7.75 9.47
N ALA A 79 17.63 6.99 10.57
CA ALA A 79 17.90 7.51 11.91
C ALA A 79 19.26 8.20 12.00
N ARG A 80 20.28 7.66 11.33
CA ARG A 80 21.62 8.26 11.26
C ARG A 80 21.61 9.61 10.55
N MET A 81 20.84 9.76 9.47
CA MET A 81 20.68 11.03 8.77
C MET A 81 19.94 12.09 9.61
N MET A 82 19.06 11.66 10.53
CA MET A 82 18.34 12.55 11.43
C MET A 82 19.15 12.97 12.68
N LEU A 83 20.21 12.24 13.03
CA LEU A 83 21.08 12.47 14.18
C LEU A 83 21.57 13.93 14.33
N PRO A 84 22.09 14.63 13.29
CA PRO A 84 22.50 16.03 13.43
C PRO A 84 21.34 16.97 13.84
N PHE A 85 20.13 16.76 13.31
CA PHE A 85 18.96 17.56 13.69
C PHE A 85 18.55 17.27 15.13
N ALA A 86 18.55 15.99 15.53
CA ALA A 86 18.24 15.59 16.89
C ALA A 86 19.22 16.21 17.91
N LEU A 87 20.51 16.28 17.59
CA LEU A 87 21.51 16.92 18.45
C LEU A 87 21.25 18.42 18.62
N ILE A 88 20.90 19.13 17.55
CA ILE A 88 20.57 20.57 17.63
C ILE A 88 19.36 20.77 18.55
N ILE A 89 18.32 19.95 18.39
CA ILE A 89 17.11 20.01 19.24
C ILE A 89 17.48 19.74 20.70
N ILE A 90 18.28 18.71 20.99
CA ILE A 90 18.69 18.39 22.36
C ILE A 90 19.50 19.53 22.98
N VAL A 91 20.47 20.08 22.25
CA VAL A 91 21.27 21.22 22.72
C VAL A 91 20.38 22.43 23.02
N PHE A 92 19.45 22.74 22.11
CA PHE A 92 18.49 23.83 22.29
C PHE A 92 17.61 23.62 23.52
N LEU A 93 17.08 22.41 23.72
CA LEU A 93 16.27 22.08 24.90
C LEU A 93 17.07 22.20 26.21
N VAL A 94 18.32 21.74 26.23
CA VAL A 94 19.21 21.89 27.39
C VAL A 94 19.47 23.36 27.72
N VAL A 95 19.67 24.21 26.70
CA VAL A 95 19.83 25.65 26.89
C VAL A 95 18.56 26.26 27.46
N LEU A 96 17.39 25.95 26.90
CA LEU A 96 16.10 26.45 27.42
C LEU A 96 15.87 26.05 28.87
N LEU A 97 16.09 24.78 29.21
CA LEU A 97 15.92 24.26 30.57
C LEU A 97 16.90 24.86 31.58
N ARG A 98 18.08 25.32 31.14
CA ARG A 98 19.02 26.06 31.99
C ARG A 98 18.69 27.54 32.16
N THR A 99 17.87 28.10 31.27
CA THR A 99 17.56 29.54 31.24
C THR A 99 16.24 29.85 31.97
N ILE A 100 15.47 28.81 32.33
CA ILE A 100 14.30 28.86 33.21
C ILE A 100 14.77 28.74 34.66
#